data_AF-A0A1Q7E4G0-F1
#
_entry.id   AF-A0A1Q7E4G0-F1
#
_cell.length_a   1.000
_cell.length_b   1.000
_cell.length_c   1.000
_cell.angle_alpha   90.00
_cell.angle_beta   90.00
_cell.angle_gamma   90.00
#
_symmetry.space_group_name_H-M   'P 1'
#
loop_
_entity.id
_entity.type
_entity.pdbx_description
1 polymer ?
#
loop_
_entity_poly.entity_id
_entity_poly.type
_entity_poly.pdbx_seq_one_letter_code
_entity_poly.pdbx_strand_id
1 'polypeptide(L)'
;MLALLMCGAMHTSPAQSRDLSGQRDSFRRAVVHNGKWLTAASVAALIRFAEREHNQSRRAWNALLDICRAAQDACALGPDGRYMRSDAEQLYQRSRAYDRRANHWLLGAQASLLATTALFIIDLHPGDGPPNIPLAPVQVGVRLPF
;
A
#
# COMPACT_ATOMS: atom_id res chain seq x y z
N MET A 1 -42.99 -28.03 42.44
CA MET A 1 -43.78 -26.85 42.01
C MET A 1 -42.91 -26.04 41.06
N LEU A 2 -43.27 -25.71 39.82
CA LEU A 2 -44.45 -25.95 38.99
C LEU A 2 -43.88 -25.89 37.56
N ALA A 3 -44.17 -26.88 36.73
CA ALA A 3 -43.89 -26.85 35.30
C ALA A 3 -44.94 -26.00 34.59
N LEU A 4 -44.56 -25.26 33.54
CA LEU A 4 -45.38 -25.19 32.32
C LEU A 4 -44.57 -24.68 31.11
N LEU A 5 -44.61 -25.53 30.08
CA LEU A 5 -44.19 -25.33 28.69
C LEU A 5 -44.79 -24.07 28.07
N MET A 6 -44.05 -23.48 27.12
CA MET A 6 -44.62 -23.02 25.86
C MET A 6 -43.62 -23.30 24.72
N CYS A 7 -44.06 -24.12 23.77
CA CYS A 7 -43.43 -24.32 22.47
C CYS A 7 -43.32 -22.98 21.73
N GLY A 8 -42.11 -22.63 21.28
CA GLY A 8 -41.89 -21.59 20.29
C GLY A 8 -41.02 -22.16 19.19
N ALA A 9 -41.60 -22.30 17.99
CA ALA A 9 -41.02 -22.98 16.84
C ALA A 9 -39.58 -22.53 16.52
N MET A 10 -38.70 -23.50 16.28
CA MET A 10 -37.51 -23.28 15.46
C MET A 10 -37.96 -22.80 14.07
N HIS A 11 -38.03 -21.50 13.86
CA HIS A 11 -38.01 -20.93 12.51
C HIS A 11 -36.57 -21.04 12.00
N THR A 12 -36.26 -22.14 11.34
CA THR A 12 -35.18 -22.18 10.36
C THR A 12 -35.62 -21.33 9.17
N SER A 13 -35.38 -20.02 9.22
CA SER A 13 -35.62 -19.12 8.09
C SER A 13 -34.52 -19.33 7.03
N PRO A 14 -34.82 -19.88 5.82
CA PRO A 14 -33.89 -19.91 4.71
C PRO A 14 -34.12 -18.65 3.87
N ALA A 15 -33.86 -17.46 4.43
CA ALA A 15 -34.17 -16.21 3.70
C ALA A 15 -33.21 -15.05 3.98
N GLN A 16 -32.11 -15.25 4.71
CA GLN A 16 -31.13 -14.20 5.02
C GLN A 16 -29.80 -14.41 4.29
N SER A 17 -29.83 -14.96 3.07
CA SER A 17 -28.64 -15.13 2.21
C SER A 17 -28.70 -14.29 0.93
N ARG A 18 -29.89 -13.86 0.50
CA ARG A 18 -30.09 -13.07 -0.72
C ARG A 18 -29.79 -11.58 -0.56
N ASP A 19 -29.92 -11.02 0.64
CA ASP A 19 -29.69 -9.59 0.87
C ASP A 19 -28.21 -9.27 1.14
N LEU A 20 -27.53 -10.14 1.91
CA LEU A 20 -26.10 -10.05 2.18
C LEU A 20 -25.24 -10.17 0.91
N SER A 21 -25.66 -11.00 -0.06
CA SER A 21 -24.95 -11.13 -1.34
C SER A 21 -25.07 -9.87 -2.19
N GLY A 22 -26.28 -9.33 -2.36
CA GLY A 22 -26.51 -8.08 -3.10
C GLY A 22 -25.80 -6.86 -2.49
N GLN A 23 -25.79 -6.75 -1.16
CA GLN A 23 -25.06 -5.68 -0.45
C GLN A 23 -23.54 -5.83 -0.57
N ARG A 24 -23.03 -7.07 -0.61
CA ARG A 24 -21.60 -7.34 -0.80
C ARG A 24 -21.14 -7.02 -2.22
N ASP A 25 -21.99 -7.25 -3.21
CA ASP A 25 -21.71 -6.93 -4.62
C ASP A 25 -21.77 -5.43 -4.94
N SER A 26 -22.66 -4.68 -4.28
CA SER A 26 -22.71 -3.23 -4.39
C SER A 26 -21.50 -2.58 -3.72
N PHE A 27 -21.12 -3.04 -2.52
CA PHE A 27 -19.93 -2.60 -1.81
C PHE A 27 -18.65 -2.94 -2.59
N ARG A 28 -18.55 -4.15 -3.15
CA ARG A 28 -17.41 -4.56 -3.97
C ARG A 28 -17.27 -3.66 -5.19
N ARG A 29 -18.36 -3.37 -5.92
CA ARG A 29 -18.32 -2.43 -7.06
C ARG A 29 -17.94 -1.01 -6.64
N ALA A 30 -18.51 -0.49 -5.56
CA ALA A 30 -18.19 0.86 -5.08
C ALA A 30 -16.73 0.99 -4.63
N VAL A 31 -16.21 -0.02 -3.91
CA VAL A 31 -14.82 -0.07 -3.45
C VAL A 31 -13.86 -0.24 -4.61
N VAL A 32 -14.16 -1.10 -5.58
CA VAL A 32 -13.27 -1.31 -6.74
C VAL A 32 -13.23 -0.05 -7.62
N HIS A 33 -14.39 0.55 -7.89
CA HIS A 33 -14.48 1.68 -8.81
C HIS A 33 -13.83 2.97 -8.26
N ASN A 34 -14.00 3.25 -6.97
CA ASN A 34 -13.38 4.42 -6.32
C ASN A 34 -11.98 4.12 -5.76
N GLY A 35 -11.75 2.88 -5.33
CA GLY A 35 -10.51 2.46 -4.69
C GLY A 35 -9.31 2.54 -5.62
N LYS A 36 -9.49 2.28 -6.93
CA LYS A 36 -8.40 2.39 -7.91
C LYS A 36 -7.81 3.80 -7.98
N TRP A 37 -8.67 4.83 -7.91
CA TRP A 37 -8.22 6.23 -7.94
C TRP A 37 -7.64 6.67 -6.60
N LEU A 38 -8.21 6.19 -5.49
CA LEU A 38 -7.68 6.45 -4.15
C LEU A 38 -6.27 5.88 -3.99
N THR A 39 -6.07 4.63 -4.39
CA THR A 39 -4.76 3.95 -4.32
C THR A 39 -3.76 4.55 -5.30
N ALA A 40 -4.18 4.96 -6.50
CA ALA A 40 -3.31 5.69 -7.42
C ALA A 40 -2.86 7.05 -6.84
N ALA A 41 -3.79 7.82 -6.25
CA ALA A 41 -3.48 9.09 -5.61
C ALA A 41 -2.57 8.91 -4.39
N SER A 42 -2.75 7.83 -3.61
CA SER A 42 -1.91 7.56 -2.45
C SER A 42 -0.46 7.29 -2.86
N VAL A 43 -0.18 6.63 -3.98
CA VAL A 43 1.18 6.43 -4.50
C VAL A 43 1.91 7.78 -4.65
N ALA A 44 1.28 8.76 -5.32
CA ALA A 44 1.88 10.08 -5.53
C ALA A 44 2.13 10.81 -4.20
N ALA A 45 1.18 10.73 -3.26
CA ALA A 45 1.33 11.33 -1.94
C ALA A 45 2.50 10.69 -1.15
N LEU A 46 2.59 9.37 -1.15
CA LEU A 46 3.61 8.60 -0.45
C LEU A 46 5.01 8.88 -0.99
N ILE A 47 5.17 8.97 -2.31
CA ILE A 47 6.43 9.35 -2.95
C ILE A 47 6.84 10.77 -2.50
N ARG A 48 5.90 11.73 -2.51
CA ARG A 48 6.19 13.09 -2.04
C ARG A 48 6.62 13.14 -0.57
N PHE A 49 6.01 12.32 0.29
CA PHE A 49 6.45 12.19 1.69
C PHE A 49 7.84 11.55 1.79
N ALA A 50 8.12 10.52 0.99
CA ALA A 50 9.45 9.90 0.92
C ALA A 50 10.53 10.93 0.53
N GLU A 51 10.29 11.74 -0.51
CA GLU A 51 11.20 12.79 -0.96
C GLU A 51 11.46 13.84 0.13
N ARG A 52 10.42 14.26 0.86
CA ARG A 52 10.57 15.23 1.96
C ARG A 52 11.46 14.69 3.08
N GLU A 53 11.27 13.44 3.48
CA GLU A 53 12.11 12.79 4.49
C GLU A 53 13.53 12.56 3.97
N HIS A 54 13.69 12.14 2.71
CA HIS A 54 14.99 11.97 2.08
C HIS A 54 15.77 13.29 2.00
N ASN A 55 15.12 14.39 1.66
CA ASN A 55 15.74 15.72 1.66
C ASN A 55 16.19 16.16 3.07
N GLN A 56 15.44 15.80 4.11
CA GLN A 56 15.86 16.03 5.50
C GLN A 56 17.08 15.17 5.88
N SER A 57 17.11 13.90 5.46
CA SER A 57 18.28 13.03 5.62
C SER A 57 19.53 13.64 4.97
N ARG A 58 19.41 14.08 3.71
CA ARG A 58 20.51 14.73 2.97
C ARG A 58 21.04 15.98 3.66
N ARG A 59 20.17 16.81 4.24
CA ARG A 59 20.62 18.00 5.00
C ARG A 59 21.44 17.62 6.22
N ALA A 60 20.99 16.63 7.00
CA ALA A 60 21.74 16.16 8.17
C ALA A 60 23.07 15.49 7.76
N TRP A 61 23.07 14.74 6.66
CA TRP A 61 24.27 14.13 6.10
C TRP A 61 25.29 15.17 5.60
N ASN A 62 24.83 16.19 4.87
CA ASN A 62 25.70 17.25 4.38
C ASN A 62 26.33 18.03 5.55
N ALA A 63 25.56 18.33 6.60
CA ALA A 63 26.09 18.95 7.80
C ALA A 63 27.18 18.09 8.48
N LEU A 64 27.05 16.76 8.48
CA LEU A 64 28.09 15.86 8.95
C LEU A 64 29.34 15.95 8.06
N LEU A 65 29.17 15.90 6.73
CA LEU A 65 30.28 16.03 5.79
C LEU A 65 31.03 17.36 5.92
N ASP A 66 30.30 18.45 6.14
CA ASP A 66 30.90 19.77 6.30
C ASP A 66 31.85 19.80 7.51
N ILE A 67 31.47 19.15 8.61
CA ILE A 67 32.34 19.10 9.78
C ILE A 67 33.51 18.12 9.57
N CYS A 68 33.28 16.98 8.92
CA CYS A 68 34.37 16.06 8.56
C CYS A 68 35.41 16.72 7.64
N ARG A 69 34.98 17.62 6.76
CA ARG A 69 35.85 18.36 5.84
C ARG A 69 36.57 19.51 6.51
N ALA A 70 35.94 20.13 7.52
CA ALA A 70 36.55 21.21 8.28
C ALA A 70 37.68 20.71 9.20
N ALA A 71 37.55 19.51 9.77
CA ALA A 71 38.56 18.91 10.63
C ALA A 71 38.57 17.38 10.48
N GLN A 72 39.73 16.80 10.18
CA GLN A 72 39.85 15.40 9.79
C GLN A 72 39.67 14.42 10.96
N ASP A 73 39.99 14.88 12.18
CA ASP A 73 39.77 14.17 13.45
C ASP A 73 38.30 14.22 13.90
N ALA A 74 37.52 15.18 13.42
CA ALA A 74 36.09 15.34 13.77
C ALA A 74 35.23 14.13 13.40
N CYS A 75 35.69 13.34 12.44
CA CYS A 75 35.02 12.12 11.96
C CYS A 75 35.82 10.84 12.24
N ALA A 76 36.71 10.88 13.24
CA ALA A 76 37.33 9.69 13.78
C ALA A 76 36.26 8.74 14.36
N LEU A 77 36.37 7.47 14.01
CA LEU A 77 35.52 6.41 14.51
C LEU A 77 36.20 5.72 15.69
N GLY A 78 35.42 5.42 16.73
CA GLY A 78 35.86 4.58 17.84
C GLY A 78 35.94 3.10 17.44
N PRO A 79 36.43 2.24 18.34
CA PRO A 79 36.49 0.79 18.10
C PRO A 79 35.10 0.16 17.88
N ASP A 80 34.05 0.80 18.39
CA ASP A 80 32.66 0.37 18.21
C ASP A 80 32.05 0.80 16.86
N GLY A 81 32.80 1.49 16.00
CA GLY A 81 32.33 2.02 14.71
C GLY A 81 31.41 3.24 14.81
N ARG A 82 31.29 3.84 15.99
CA ARG A 82 30.58 5.12 16.23
C ARG A 82 31.54 6.30 16.08
N TYR A 83 31.02 7.47 15.73
CA TYR A 83 31.85 8.67 15.76
C TYR A 83 32.28 8.98 17.20
N MET A 84 33.57 9.24 17.41
CA MET A 84 34.10 9.61 18.72
C MET A 84 33.52 10.94 19.20
N ARG A 85 33.20 11.84 18.26
CA ARG A 85 32.60 13.15 18.53
C ARG A 85 31.08 13.04 18.57
N SER A 86 30.49 13.56 19.63
CA SER A 86 29.06 13.40 19.93
C SER A 86 28.13 14.13 18.95
N ASP A 87 28.57 15.27 18.41
CA ASP A 87 27.83 16.06 17.42
C ASP A 87 27.80 15.36 16.05
N ALA A 88 28.92 14.79 15.60
CA ALA A 88 29.01 13.98 14.39
C ALA A 88 28.11 12.74 14.48
N GLU A 89 28.16 12.03 15.61
CA GLU A 89 27.28 10.88 15.87
C GLU A 89 25.81 11.28 15.86
N GLN A 90 25.45 12.43 16.45
CA GLN A 90 24.07 12.91 16.46
C GLN A 90 23.55 13.19 15.04
N LEU A 91 24.36 13.85 14.19
CA LEU A 91 24.00 14.12 12.79
C LEU A 91 23.84 12.83 11.98
N TYR A 92 24.73 11.86 12.19
CA TYR A 92 24.65 10.55 11.56
C TYR A 92 23.35 9.83 11.94
N GLN A 93 23.05 9.72 13.24
CA GLN A 93 21.84 9.05 13.71
C GLN A 93 20.56 9.76 13.22
N ARG A 94 20.58 11.10 13.18
CA ARG A 94 19.48 11.89 12.62
C ARG A 94 19.27 11.59 11.14
N SER A 95 20.34 11.58 10.34
CA SER A 95 20.28 11.22 8.92
C SER A 95 19.69 9.81 8.70
N ARG A 96 20.17 8.82 9.47
CA ARG A 96 19.66 7.43 9.43
C ARG A 96 18.19 7.32 9.84
N ALA A 97 17.73 8.12 10.81
CA ALA A 97 16.33 8.13 11.21
C ALA A 97 15.40 8.64 10.10
N TYR A 98 15.80 9.69 9.39
CA TYR A 98 15.09 10.21 8.22
C TYR A 98 15.08 9.20 7.07
N ASP A 99 16.21 8.54 6.82
CA ASP A 99 16.31 7.51 5.77
C ASP A 99 15.38 6.32 6.04
N ARG A 100 15.32 5.84 7.30
CA ARG A 100 14.34 4.82 7.70
C ARG A 100 12.91 5.27 7.43
N ARG A 101 12.55 6.51 7.75
CA ARG A 101 11.20 7.03 7.47
C ARG A 101 10.91 7.11 5.97
N ALA A 102 11.87 7.59 5.17
CA ALA A 102 11.75 7.62 3.71
C ALA A 102 11.49 6.21 3.14
N ASN A 103 12.20 5.20 3.64
CA ASN A 103 11.98 3.81 3.22
C ASN A 103 10.58 3.28 3.56
N HIS A 104 10.02 3.61 4.73
CA HIS A 104 8.64 3.23 5.05
C HIS A 104 7.64 3.85 4.06
N TRP A 105 7.84 5.11 3.66
CA TRP A 105 7.00 5.75 2.65
C TRP A 105 7.13 5.10 1.27
N LEU A 106 8.35 4.72 0.87
CA LEU A 106 8.58 4.00 -0.39
C LEU A 106 7.94 2.62 -0.42
N LEU A 107 8.05 1.86 0.68
CA LEU A 107 7.36 0.58 0.82
C LEU A 107 5.85 0.75 0.76
N GLY A 108 5.31 1.78 1.41
CA GLY A 108 3.89 2.14 1.31
C GLY A 108 3.48 2.47 -0.13
N ALA A 109 4.31 3.20 -0.87
CA ALA A 109 4.05 3.55 -2.27
C ALA A 109 4.03 2.29 -3.16
N GLN A 110 4.97 1.37 -2.98
CA GLN A 110 5.00 0.09 -3.71
C GLN A 110 3.76 -0.76 -3.39
N ALA A 111 3.39 -0.87 -2.12
CA ALA A 111 2.19 -1.58 -1.70
C ALA A 111 0.91 -0.95 -2.30
N SER A 112 0.83 0.39 -2.30
CA SER A 112 -0.29 1.12 -2.91
C SER A 112 -0.35 0.91 -4.42
N LEU A 113 0.80 0.86 -5.10
CA LEU A 113 0.88 0.60 -6.53
C LEU A 113 0.37 -0.80 -6.87
N LEU A 114 0.80 -1.81 -6.11
CA LEU A 114 0.30 -3.19 -6.26
C LEU A 114 -1.21 -3.27 -6.01
N ALA A 115 -1.71 -2.60 -4.97
CA ALA A 115 -3.14 -2.52 -4.70
C ALA A 115 -3.91 -1.85 -5.85
N THR A 116 -3.36 -0.77 -6.40
CA THR A 116 -3.94 -0.08 -7.57
C THR A 116 -4.07 -1.05 -8.74
N THR A 117 -2.98 -1.75 -9.10
CA THR A 117 -2.97 -2.75 -10.17
C THR A 117 -3.99 -3.85 -9.93
N ALA A 118 -4.07 -4.40 -8.72
CA ALA A 118 -5.04 -5.43 -8.38
C ALA A 118 -6.48 -4.93 -8.52
N LEU A 119 -6.77 -3.70 -8.09
CA LEU A 119 -8.10 -3.10 -8.22
C LEU A 119 -8.48 -2.87 -9.69
N PHE A 120 -7.54 -2.45 -10.55
CA PHE A 120 -7.80 -2.36 -11.99
C PHE A 120 -8.10 -3.73 -12.61
N ILE A 121 -7.37 -4.78 -12.24
CA ILE A 121 -7.61 -6.15 -12.71
C ILE A 121 -9.00 -6.65 -12.26
N ILE A 122 -9.42 -6.34 -11.04
CA ILE A 122 -10.75 -6.73 -10.54
C ILE A 122 -11.88 -5.89 -11.17
N ASP A 123 -11.62 -4.61 -11.49
CA ASP A 123 -12.58 -3.71 -12.15
C ASP A 123 -12.83 -4.11 -13.60
N LEU A 124 -11.84 -4.72 -14.26
CA LEU A 124 -11.95 -5.33 -15.58
C LEU A 124 -12.97 -6.50 -15.54
N HIS A 125 -14.25 -6.17 -15.64
CA HIS A 125 -15.28 -7.15 -15.95
C HIS A 125 -15.10 -7.60 -17.40
N PRO A 126 -14.96 -8.91 -17.67
CA PRO A 126 -15.34 -9.46 -18.97
C PRO A 126 -16.87 -9.39 -19.04
N GLY A 127 -17.41 -8.21 -19.34
CA GLY A 127 -18.81 -8.07 -19.68
C GLY A 127 -18.98 -8.54 -21.12
N ASP A 128 -19.90 -9.48 -21.34
CA ASP A 128 -20.58 -9.62 -22.63
C ASP A 128 -20.87 -8.21 -23.13
N GLY A 129 -20.28 -7.87 -24.28
CA GLY A 129 -20.45 -6.57 -24.88
C GLY A 129 -21.95 -6.26 -25.03
N PRO A 130 -22.32 -4.97 -25.20
CA PRO A 130 -23.70 -4.61 -25.49
C PRO A 130 -24.27 -5.59 -26.54
N PRO A 131 -25.47 -6.16 -26.36
CA PRO A 131 -26.01 -7.19 -27.26
C PRO A 131 -26.30 -6.70 -28.69
N ASN A 132 -25.73 -5.57 -29.12
CA ASN A 132 -25.91 -4.94 -30.42
C ASN A 132 -24.60 -4.57 -31.15
N ILE A 133 -23.41 -4.93 -30.68
CA ILE A 133 -22.18 -4.67 -31.45
C ILE A 133 -21.89 -5.89 -32.33
N PRO A 134 -21.93 -5.80 -33.67
CA PRO A 134 -21.73 -6.91 -34.60
C PRO A 134 -20.24 -7.27 -34.74
N LEU A 135 -19.55 -7.45 -33.62
CA LEU A 135 -18.18 -7.93 -33.59
C LEU A 135 -18.23 -9.28 -32.87
N ALA A 136 -18.12 -10.36 -33.65
CA ALA A 136 -17.96 -11.69 -33.11
C ALA A 136 -16.74 -11.72 -32.17
N PRO A 137 -16.79 -12.47 -31.05
CA PRO A 137 -15.63 -12.63 -30.18
C PRO A 137 -14.47 -13.18 -31.01
N VAL A 138 -13.35 -12.43 -31.07
CA VAL A 138 -12.12 -12.90 -31.71
C VAL A 138 -11.60 -14.08 -30.91
N GLN A 139 -11.79 -15.29 -31.44
CA GLN A 139 -11.14 -16.50 -30.95
C GLN A 139 -9.66 -16.43 -31.35
N VAL A 140 -8.80 -16.00 -30.42
CA VAL A 140 -7.36 -16.19 -30.55
C VAL A 140 -7.03 -17.66 -30.30
N GLY A 141 -7.12 -18.47 -31.36
CA GLY A 141 -6.58 -19.82 -31.37
C GLY A 141 -5.06 -19.76 -31.33
N VAL A 142 -4.48 -19.90 -30.14
CA VAL A 142 -3.04 -20.16 -30.03
C VAL A 142 -2.82 -21.63 -30.41
N ARG A 143 -2.54 -21.87 -31.69
CA ARG A 143 -2.06 -23.17 -32.15
C ARG A 143 -0.57 -23.27 -31.80
N LEU A 144 -0.25 -23.89 -30.68
CA LEU A 144 1.12 -24.30 -30.39
C LEU A 144 1.40 -25.58 -31.18
N PRO A 145 2.37 -25.58 -32.12
CA PRO A 145 2.87 -26.81 -32.69
C PRO A 145 3.78 -27.48 -31.65
N PHE A 146 3.37 -28.64 -31.16
CA PHE A 146 4.28 -29.65 -30.61
C PHE A 146 4.20 -30.86 -31.53
#